data_AF-A0A2T5C7A9-F1
#
_entry.id   AF-A0A2T5C7A9-F1
#
_cell.length_a   1.000
_cell.length_b   1.000
_cell.length_c   1.000
_cell.angle_alpha   90.00
_cell.angle_beta   90.00
_cell.angle_gamma   90.00
#
_symmetry.space_group_name_H-M   'P 1'
#
loop_
_entity.id
_entity.type
_entity.pdbx_description
1 polymer ?
#
loop_
_entity_poly.entity_id
_entity_poly.type
_entity_poly.pdbx_seq_one_letter_code
_entity_poly.pdbx_strand_id
1 'polypeptide(L)'
;MRTALRILQPLTTFTARTETELYDKVKAYNWAPYMRNDQTLAIDAVVFSRFFTHSKYVALRVKDGICDQFRDSTGIRPSVDLHRPTLMINVHVAEDKFTLSLDSSGEPLNRRGYRTKDHPAPINEALAAGMVMLSGWDGKAPFMDPMCGSGTIVMEAAMIAAKMAPNLKR
;
A
#
# COMPACT_ATOMS: atom_id res chain seq x y z
N MET A 1 -7.29 -7.64 9.54
CA MET A 1 -6.02 -8.40 9.43
C MET A 1 -4.96 -7.74 10.30
N ARG A 2 -4.17 -8.53 11.05
CA ARG A 2 -3.09 -8.01 11.92
C ARG A 2 -1.69 -8.15 11.33
N THR A 3 -1.48 -9.09 10.41
CA THR A 3 -0.15 -9.40 9.86
C THR A 3 0.09 -8.80 8.47
N ALA A 4 -0.97 -8.34 7.79
CA ALA A 4 -0.85 -7.67 6.49
C ALA A 4 -0.38 -6.22 6.65
N LEU A 5 0.43 -5.75 5.70
CA LEU A 5 0.88 -4.35 5.61
C LEU A 5 -0.08 -3.50 4.77
N ARG A 6 -0.60 -4.05 3.67
CA ARG A 6 -1.58 -3.39 2.79
C ARG A 6 -2.50 -4.46 2.17
N ILE A 7 -3.70 -4.04 1.79
CA ILE A 7 -4.68 -4.83 1.04
C ILE A 7 -4.79 -4.19 -0.34
N LEU A 8 -4.35 -4.95 -1.34
CA LEU A 8 -4.31 -4.53 -2.73
C LEU A 8 -5.38 -5.30 -3.50
N GLN A 9 -6.16 -4.59 -4.30
CA GLN A 9 -7.10 -5.17 -5.26
C GLN A 9 -6.47 -5.11 -6.66
N PRO A 10 -6.08 -6.25 -7.26
CA PRO A 10 -5.57 -6.27 -8.62
C PRO A 10 -6.60 -5.72 -9.60
N LEU A 11 -6.20 -4.74 -10.41
CA LEU A 11 -7.04 -4.12 -11.44
C LEU A 11 -6.77 -4.73 -12.80
N THR A 12 -5.49 -4.75 -13.19
CA THR A 12 -5.07 -5.24 -14.50
C THR A 12 -3.66 -5.78 -14.47
N THR A 13 -3.38 -6.68 -15.41
CA THR A 13 -2.06 -7.27 -15.64
C THR A 13 -1.78 -7.26 -17.13
N PHE A 14 -0.57 -6.84 -17.50
CA PHE A 14 -0.14 -6.82 -18.90
C PHE A 14 1.38 -6.96 -18.98
N THR A 15 1.88 -7.19 -20.18
CA THR A 15 3.32 -7.15 -20.46
C THR A 15 3.68 -5.86 -21.19
N ALA A 16 4.85 -5.33 -20.86
CA ALA A 16 5.45 -4.20 -21.57
C ALA A 16 6.98 -4.31 -21.48
N ARG A 17 7.65 -4.03 -22.59
CA ARG A 17 9.13 -3.99 -22.68
C ARG A 17 9.65 -2.61 -23.01
N THR A 18 8.77 -1.71 -23.46
CA THR A 18 9.09 -0.32 -23.77
C THR A 18 8.19 0.64 -23.01
N GLU A 19 8.65 1.87 -22.86
CA GLU A 19 7.93 2.94 -22.18
C GLU A 19 6.65 3.36 -22.91
N THR A 20 6.66 3.24 -24.24
CA THR A 20 5.50 3.48 -25.10
C THR A 20 4.45 2.41 -24.88
N GLU A 21 4.85 1.13 -24.89
CA GLU A 21 3.93 0.02 -24.58
C GLU A 21 3.29 0.17 -23.20
N LEU A 22 4.10 0.52 -22.18
CA LEU A 22 3.59 0.78 -20.83
C LEU A 22 2.53 1.89 -20.84
N TYR A 23 2.84 3.03 -21.46
CA TYR A 23 1.93 4.17 -21.53
C TYR A 23 0.63 3.82 -22.26
N ASP A 24 0.72 3.18 -23.43
CA ASP A 24 -0.44 2.82 -24.24
C ASP A 24 -1.34 1.82 -23.52
N LYS A 25 -0.77 0.81 -22.85
CA LYS A 25 -1.53 -0.17 -22.06
C LYS A 25 -2.24 0.47 -20.87
N VAL A 26 -1.57 1.39 -20.17
CA VAL A 26 -2.17 2.11 -19.04
C VAL A 26 -3.28 3.03 -19.52
N LYS A 27 -3.07 3.78 -20.61
CA LYS A 27 -4.05 4.70 -21.19
C LYS A 27 -5.27 3.97 -21.77
N ALA A 28 -5.10 2.75 -22.25
CA ALA A 28 -6.20 1.93 -22.77
C ALA A 28 -7.13 1.36 -21.69
N TYR A 29 -6.67 1.24 -20.44
CA TYR A 29 -7.49 0.73 -19.34
C TYR A 29 -8.50 1.78 -18.88
N ASN A 30 -9.77 1.42 -18.68
CA ASN A 30 -10.81 2.38 -18.27
C ASN A 30 -10.67 2.77 -16.79
N TRP A 31 -10.16 3.98 -16.51
CA TRP A 31 -9.98 4.50 -15.16
C TRP A 31 -11.21 5.21 -14.58
N ALA A 32 -12.20 5.55 -15.41
CA ALA A 32 -13.40 6.29 -14.98
C ALA A 32 -14.20 5.63 -13.83
N PRO A 33 -14.28 4.29 -13.68
CA PRO A 33 -14.95 3.67 -12.55
C PRO A 33 -14.26 3.89 -11.20
N TYR A 34 -12.97 4.24 -11.20
CA TYR A 34 -12.15 4.29 -9.98
C TYR A 34 -11.84 5.72 -9.52
N MET A 35 -11.92 6.70 -10.41
CA MET A 35 -11.57 8.08 -10.12
C MET A 35 -12.33 9.05 -11.02
N ARG A 36 -12.64 10.22 -10.47
CA ARG A 36 -13.18 11.39 -11.18
C ARG A 36 -12.11 12.45 -11.38
N ASN A 37 -12.38 13.41 -12.28
CA ASN A 37 -11.41 14.46 -12.62
C ASN A 37 -11.08 15.45 -11.50
N ASP A 38 -11.98 15.60 -10.52
CA ASP A 38 -11.82 16.46 -9.35
C ASP A 38 -10.98 15.81 -8.24
N GLN A 39 -10.56 14.56 -8.44
CA GLN A 39 -9.85 13.76 -7.44
C GLN A 39 -8.34 13.71 -7.71
N THR A 40 -7.61 13.30 -6.68
CA THR A 40 -6.14 13.20 -6.70
C THR A 40 -5.70 11.76 -6.81
N LEU A 41 -4.57 11.51 -7.48
CA LEU A 41 -3.94 10.19 -7.50
C LEU A 41 -2.49 10.20 -7.00
N ALA A 42 -2.03 9.03 -6.56
CA ALA A 42 -0.61 8.74 -6.35
C ALA A 42 -0.28 7.33 -6.84
N ILE A 43 0.94 7.18 -7.33
CA ILE A 43 1.46 5.91 -7.84
C ILE A 43 2.67 5.51 -7.00
N ASP A 44 2.62 4.30 -6.44
CA ASP A 44 3.77 3.64 -5.84
C ASP A 44 4.21 2.48 -6.73
N ALA A 45 5.51 2.34 -6.98
CA ALA A 45 6.03 1.37 -7.92
C ALA A 45 7.19 0.59 -7.34
N VAL A 46 7.11 -0.74 -7.46
CA VAL A 46 8.20 -1.67 -7.15
C VAL A 46 8.58 -2.35 -8.44
N VAL A 47 9.87 -2.23 -8.80
CA VAL A 47 10.36 -2.69 -10.10
C VAL A 47 11.46 -3.71 -9.91
N PHE A 48 11.24 -4.89 -10.48
CA PHE A 48 12.22 -5.94 -10.67
C PHE A 48 12.23 -6.30 -12.15
N SER A 49 12.99 -5.58 -12.97
CA SER A 49 13.00 -5.74 -14.42
C SER A 49 14.37 -5.43 -15.01
N ARG A 50 14.67 -6.02 -16.17
CA ARG A 50 15.82 -5.66 -17.00
C ARG A 50 15.50 -4.52 -17.98
N PHE A 51 14.23 -4.32 -18.29
CA PHE A 51 13.75 -3.29 -19.23
C PHE A 51 13.48 -1.96 -18.53
N PHE A 52 13.05 -2.02 -17.26
CA PHE A 52 12.77 -0.85 -16.44
C PHE A 52 13.67 -0.87 -15.21
N THR A 53 14.54 0.14 -15.07
CA THR A 53 15.53 0.20 -13.98
C THR A 53 15.14 1.17 -12.86
N HIS A 54 14.18 2.07 -13.10
CA HIS A 54 13.83 3.14 -12.18
C HIS A 54 12.33 3.12 -11.82
N SER A 55 12.03 2.80 -10.57
CA SER A 55 10.64 2.76 -10.06
C SER A 55 9.91 4.09 -10.17
N LYS A 56 10.58 5.21 -9.83
CA LYS A 56 10.01 6.56 -9.97
C LYS A 56 9.64 6.89 -11.42
N TYR A 57 10.41 6.37 -12.38
CA TYR A 57 10.12 6.58 -13.79
C TYR A 57 8.90 5.80 -14.24
N VAL A 58 8.78 4.53 -13.84
CA VAL A 58 7.56 3.72 -14.07
C VAL A 58 6.34 4.41 -13.45
N ALA A 59 6.45 4.88 -12.19
CA ALA A 59 5.37 5.60 -11.54
C ALA A 59 4.95 6.86 -12.30
N LEU A 60 5.92 7.62 -12.83
CA LEU A 60 5.67 8.81 -13.65
C LEU A 60 4.91 8.46 -14.94
N ARG A 61 5.35 7.42 -15.66
CA ARG A 61 4.71 6.99 -16.93
C ARG A 61 3.29 6.48 -16.71
N VAL A 62 3.05 5.72 -15.65
CA VAL A 62 1.71 5.24 -15.28
C VAL A 62 0.82 6.43 -14.91
N LYS A 63 1.31 7.37 -14.10
CA LYS A 63 0.59 8.59 -13.75
C LYS A 63 0.21 9.38 -14.99
N ASP A 64 1.14 9.61 -15.91
CA ASP A 64 0.86 10.36 -17.13
C ASP A 64 -0.18 9.66 -18.02
N GLY A 65 -0.11 8.33 -18.16
CA GLY A 65 -1.13 7.56 -18.91
C GLY A 65 -2.54 7.70 -18.34
N ILE A 66 -2.67 7.66 -17.01
CA ILE A 66 -3.95 7.87 -16.31
C ILE A 66 -4.43 9.30 -16.50
N CYS A 67 -3.60 10.29 -16.16
CA CYS A 67 -3.94 11.71 -16.25
C CYS A 67 -4.32 12.12 -17.68
N ASP A 68 -3.61 11.59 -18.69
CA ASP A 68 -3.87 11.91 -20.09
C ASP A 68 -5.18 11.28 -20.58
N GLN A 69 -5.57 10.09 -20.11
CA GLN A 69 -6.88 9.53 -20.43
C GLN A 69 -8.02 10.45 -19.94
N PHE A 70 -7.90 10.99 -18.73
CA PHE A 70 -8.88 11.95 -18.19
C PHE A 70 -8.84 13.28 -18.94
N ARG A 71 -7.65 13.81 -19.23
CA ARG A 71 -7.51 15.02 -20.05
C ARG A 71 -8.14 14.86 -21.43
N ASP A 72 -7.92 13.74 -22.09
CA ASP A 72 -8.43 13.52 -23.46
C ASP A 72 -9.95 13.29 -23.48
N SER A 73 -10.53 12.75 -22.40
CA SER A 73 -11.98 12.51 -22.30
C SER A 73 -12.78 13.70 -21.78
N THR A 74 -12.21 14.53 -20.91
CA THR A 74 -12.96 15.61 -20.24
C THR A 74 -12.29 16.99 -20.28
N GLY A 75 -11.11 17.11 -20.90
CA GLY A 75 -10.35 18.36 -20.99
C GLY A 75 -9.63 18.79 -19.71
N ILE A 76 -9.82 18.07 -18.60
CA ILE A 76 -9.28 18.41 -17.28
C ILE A 76 -8.24 17.38 -16.89
N ARG A 77 -7.05 17.84 -16.46
CA ARG A 77 -5.99 16.96 -15.96
C ARG A 77 -6.10 16.83 -14.43
N PRO A 78 -6.31 15.62 -13.89
CA PRO A 78 -6.32 15.39 -12.45
C PRO A 78 -4.99 15.77 -11.79
N SER A 79 -5.05 16.20 -10.53
CA SER A 79 -3.86 16.55 -9.74
C SER A 79 -3.31 15.36 -8.95
N VAL A 80 -2.14 15.53 -8.36
CA VAL A 80 -1.44 14.50 -7.59
C VAL A 80 -1.32 14.95 -6.15
N ASP A 81 -1.68 14.07 -5.21
CA ASP A 81 -1.45 14.26 -3.79
C ASP A 81 -0.74 13.01 -3.25
N LEU A 82 0.51 13.18 -2.80
CA LEU A 82 1.32 12.07 -2.28
C LEU A 82 0.99 11.72 -0.82
N HIS A 83 0.26 12.58 -0.10
CA HIS A 83 -0.07 12.40 1.31
C HIS A 83 -1.48 11.85 1.49
N ARG A 84 -2.46 12.39 0.75
CA ARG A 84 -3.86 11.95 0.81
C ARG A 84 -4.46 11.80 -0.59
N PRO A 85 -3.92 10.88 -1.41
CA PRO A 85 -4.51 10.58 -2.70
C PRO A 85 -5.91 10.00 -2.53
N THR A 86 -6.81 10.35 -3.45
CA THR A 86 -8.10 9.67 -3.54
C THR A 86 -7.96 8.30 -4.21
N LEU A 87 -7.10 8.21 -5.21
CA LEU A 87 -6.74 6.98 -5.89
C LEU A 87 -5.26 6.65 -5.64
N MET A 88 -4.99 5.56 -4.95
CA MET A 88 -3.62 5.06 -4.74
C MET A 88 -3.41 3.78 -5.55
N ILE A 89 -2.50 3.82 -6.53
CA ILE A 89 -2.18 2.68 -7.38
C ILE A 89 -0.81 2.13 -7.00
N ASN A 90 -0.75 0.82 -6.77
CA ASN A 90 0.49 0.08 -6.63
C ASN A 90 0.81 -0.60 -7.96
N VAL A 91 2.03 -0.38 -8.44
CA VAL A 91 2.57 -0.99 -9.66
C VAL A 91 3.66 -1.96 -9.25
N HIS A 92 3.44 -3.24 -9.51
CA HIS A 92 4.45 -4.27 -9.33
C HIS A 92 4.94 -4.74 -10.69
N VAL A 93 6.25 -4.63 -10.93
CA VAL A 93 6.90 -5.07 -12.17
C VAL A 93 7.81 -6.25 -11.87
N ALA A 94 7.53 -7.38 -12.50
CA ALA A 94 8.37 -8.57 -12.47
C ALA A 94 8.75 -8.94 -13.90
N GLU A 95 10.03 -8.79 -14.23
CA GLU A 95 10.57 -8.87 -15.59
C GLU A 95 9.84 -7.95 -16.57
N ASP A 96 9.08 -8.46 -17.53
CA ASP A 96 8.26 -7.67 -18.45
C ASP A 96 6.77 -7.62 -18.04
N LYS A 97 6.40 -8.23 -16.91
CA LYS A 97 5.02 -8.30 -16.42
C LYS A 97 4.71 -7.19 -15.42
N PHE A 98 3.68 -6.40 -15.74
CA PHE A 98 3.13 -5.33 -14.91
C PHE A 98 1.84 -5.79 -14.25
N THR A 99 1.73 -5.56 -12.94
CA THR A 99 0.49 -5.75 -12.17
C THR A 99 0.12 -4.42 -11.52
N LEU A 100 -1.01 -3.84 -11.94
CA LEU A 100 -1.54 -2.61 -11.37
C LEU A 100 -2.65 -2.98 -10.39
N SER A 101 -2.54 -2.49 -9.16
CA SER A 101 -3.49 -2.77 -8.09
C SER A 101 -3.95 -1.49 -7.40
N LEU A 102 -5.23 -1.44 -7.03
CA LEU A 102 -5.79 -0.40 -6.19
C LEU A 102 -5.42 -0.67 -4.72
N ASP A 103 -4.93 0.34 -4.03
CA ASP A 103 -4.71 0.27 -2.59
C ASP A 103 -6.00 0.62 -1.84
N SER A 104 -6.64 -0.39 -1.25
CA SER A 104 -7.83 -0.18 -0.42
C SER A 104 -7.47 0.20 1.02
N SER A 105 -6.19 0.16 1.39
CA SER A 105 -5.74 0.41 2.75
C SER A 105 -5.38 1.88 2.98
N GLY A 106 -4.95 2.64 1.98
CA GLY A 106 -4.44 4.00 2.19
C GLY A 106 -3.14 3.99 3.02
N GLU A 107 -3.19 4.50 4.26
CA GLU A 107 -2.04 4.37 5.18
C GLU A 107 -1.70 2.89 5.45
N PRO A 108 -0.40 2.53 5.57
CA PRO A 108 0.03 1.18 5.89
C PRO A 108 -0.68 0.64 7.14
N LEU A 109 -1.19 -0.58 7.07
CA LEU A 109 -2.00 -1.20 8.12
C LEU A 109 -1.22 -1.35 9.42
N ASN A 110 0.11 -1.52 9.38
CA ASN A 110 0.92 -1.57 10.60
C ASN A 110 0.82 -0.28 11.43
N ARG A 111 0.44 0.86 10.84
CA ARG A 111 0.15 2.08 11.61
C ARG A 111 -1.22 1.96 12.26
N ARG A 112 -1.25 1.37 13.46
CA ARG A 112 -2.47 1.13 14.26
C ARG A 112 -3.05 2.39 14.93
N GLY A 113 -2.30 3.48 14.95
CA GLY A 113 -2.73 4.77 15.55
C GLY A 113 -2.51 4.90 17.06
N TYR A 114 -2.04 3.86 17.76
CA TYR A 114 -1.76 3.96 19.20
C TYR A 114 -0.37 4.53 19.53
N ARG A 115 0.56 4.57 18.56
CA ARG A 115 1.93 5.04 18.79
C ARG A 115 1.93 6.57 18.81
N THR A 116 2.21 7.14 19.99
CA THR A 116 2.24 8.60 20.21
C THR A 116 3.64 9.20 20.25
N LYS A 117 4.69 8.37 20.39
CA LYS A 117 6.09 8.80 20.42
C LYS A 117 6.93 7.96 19.46
N ASP A 118 7.82 8.63 18.73
CA ASP A 118 8.80 7.98 17.89
C ASP A 118 9.93 7.43 18.76
N HIS A 119 9.89 6.11 19.01
CA HIS A 119 11.07 5.39 19.46
C HIS A 119 12.00 5.22 18.25
N PRO A 120 13.34 5.28 18.39
CA PRO A 120 14.26 5.30 17.24
C PRO A 120 14.23 4.04 16.36
N ALA A 121 13.78 2.90 16.88
CA ALA A 121 13.66 1.65 16.13
C ALA A 121 12.61 0.72 16.75
N PRO A 122 11.31 1.04 16.63
CA PRO A 122 10.27 0.16 17.12
C PRO A 122 10.01 -0.96 16.11
N ILE A 123 9.76 -2.16 16.60
CA ILE A 123 9.35 -3.27 15.73
C ILE A 123 8.06 -2.92 14.98
N ASN A 124 7.93 -3.44 13.76
CA ASN A 124 6.71 -3.33 12.98
C ASN A 124 5.55 -4.03 13.72
N GLU A 125 4.43 -3.34 13.89
CA GLU A 125 3.23 -3.82 14.57
C GLU A 125 2.67 -5.10 13.93
N ALA A 126 2.74 -5.22 12.61
CA ALA A 126 2.32 -6.43 11.91
C ALA A 126 3.23 -7.63 12.21
N LEU A 127 4.54 -7.38 12.36
CA LEU A 127 5.50 -8.40 12.76
C LEU A 127 5.29 -8.81 14.22
N ALA A 128 5.10 -7.85 15.12
CA ALA A 128 4.81 -8.10 16.52
C ALA A 128 3.55 -8.95 16.71
N ALA A 129 2.45 -8.62 16.00
CA ALA A 129 1.25 -9.44 15.99
C ALA A 129 1.53 -10.87 15.49
N GLY A 130 2.34 -11.01 14.43
CA GLY A 130 2.77 -12.31 13.92
C GLY A 130 3.55 -13.12 14.96
N MET A 131 4.48 -12.51 15.68
CA MET A 131 5.26 -13.15 16.75
C MET A 131 4.35 -13.67 17.88
N VAL A 132 3.38 -12.87 18.31
CA VAL A 132 2.41 -13.29 19.35
C VAL A 132 1.56 -14.47 18.85
N MET A 133 1.13 -14.45 17.59
CA MET A 133 0.36 -15.55 17.02
C MET A 133 1.20 -16.84 16.89
N LEU A 134 2.51 -16.72 16.66
CA LEU A 134 3.44 -17.85 16.55
C LEU A 134 3.91 -18.38 17.92
N SER A 135 3.81 -17.59 18.99
CA SER A 135 4.30 -18.01 20.32
C SER A 135 3.45 -19.11 20.98
N GLY A 136 2.26 -19.40 20.43
CA GLY A 136 1.31 -20.34 21.01
C GLY A 136 0.56 -19.79 22.23
N TRP A 137 0.71 -18.50 22.54
CA TRP A 137 -0.01 -17.86 23.65
C TRP A 137 -1.51 -17.79 23.37
N ASP A 138 -2.31 -18.25 24.34
CA ASP A 138 -3.76 -18.41 24.20
C ASP A 138 -4.58 -17.20 24.73
N GLY A 139 -3.89 -16.15 25.19
CA GLY A 139 -4.52 -14.96 25.75
C GLY A 139 -4.98 -15.09 27.21
N LYS A 140 -4.81 -16.26 27.84
CA LYS A 140 -5.26 -16.51 29.23
C LYS A 140 -4.14 -16.50 30.24
N ALA A 141 -2.96 -17.00 29.85
CA ALA A 141 -1.77 -16.97 30.70
C ALA A 141 -1.15 -15.55 30.76
N PRO A 142 -0.45 -15.19 31.84
CA PRO A 142 0.34 -13.96 31.89
C PRO A 142 1.30 -13.87 30.70
N PHE A 143 1.37 -12.70 30.07
CA PHE A 143 2.29 -12.41 28.97
C PHE A 143 3.40 -11.49 29.47
N MET A 144 4.65 -11.83 29.19
CA MET A 144 5.81 -11.03 29.61
C MET A 144 6.76 -10.84 28.43
N ASP A 145 7.16 -9.58 28.20
CA ASP A 145 8.25 -9.20 27.32
C ASP A 145 9.32 -8.49 28.18
N PRO A 146 10.44 -9.17 28.52
CA PRO A 146 11.46 -8.62 29.41
C PRO A 146 12.28 -7.49 28.78
N MET A 147 12.16 -7.28 27.46
CA MET A 147 12.89 -6.24 26.71
C MET A 147 11.92 -5.43 25.86
N CYS A 148 10.77 -5.06 26.45
CA CYS A 148 9.62 -4.56 25.70
C CYS A 148 9.83 -3.24 24.95
N GLY A 149 10.86 -2.46 25.29
CA GLY A 149 11.20 -1.21 24.62
C GLY A 149 10.00 -0.27 24.48
N SER A 150 9.54 -0.05 23.24
CA SER A 150 8.34 0.76 22.93
C SER A 150 7.00 0.10 23.29
N GLY A 151 7.01 -1.12 23.82
CA GLY A 151 5.82 -1.88 24.23
C GLY A 151 5.01 -2.49 23.07
N THR A 152 5.55 -2.50 21.84
CA THR A 152 4.79 -2.89 20.63
C THR A 152 4.27 -4.33 20.70
N ILE A 153 5.08 -5.29 21.17
CA ILE A 153 4.67 -6.70 21.29
C ILE A 153 3.57 -6.87 22.35
N VAL A 154 3.76 -6.26 23.53
CA VAL A 154 2.79 -6.31 24.63
C VAL A 154 1.47 -5.67 24.22
N MET A 155 1.51 -4.58 23.47
CA MET A 155 0.31 -3.90 22.98
C MET A 155 -0.47 -4.77 21.97
N GLU A 156 0.20 -5.38 21.00
CA GLU A 156 -0.44 -6.31 20.07
C GLU A 156 -1.01 -7.53 20.79
N ALA A 157 -0.29 -8.08 21.78
CA ALA A 157 -0.78 -9.17 22.63
C ALA A 157 -2.07 -8.77 23.38
N ALA A 158 -2.09 -7.60 24.01
CA ALA A 158 -3.27 -7.07 24.70
C ALA A 158 -4.46 -6.88 23.74
N MET A 159 -4.23 -6.33 22.55
CA MET A 159 -5.27 -6.15 21.54
C MET A 159 -5.80 -7.48 20.97
N ILE A 160 -4.93 -8.48 20.84
CA ILE A 160 -5.32 -9.86 20.44
C ILE A 160 -6.21 -10.48 21.52
N ALA A 161 -5.77 -10.47 22.79
CA ALA A 161 -6.53 -11.04 23.91
C ALA A 161 -7.90 -10.35 24.09
N ALA A 162 -7.94 -9.03 23.93
CA ALA A 162 -9.18 -8.24 24.00
C ALA A 162 -10.08 -8.37 22.76
N LYS A 163 -9.69 -9.16 21.74
CA LYS A 163 -10.39 -9.28 20.45
C LYS A 163 -10.65 -7.93 19.77
N MET A 164 -9.79 -6.94 20.00
CA MET A 164 -9.94 -5.60 19.48
C MET A 164 -9.47 -5.52 18.03
N ALA A 165 -10.27 -4.97 17.13
CA ALA A 165 -9.85 -4.78 15.74
C ALA A 165 -8.59 -3.89 15.66
N PRO A 166 -7.56 -4.27 14.88
CA PRO A 166 -6.26 -3.62 14.91
C PRO A 166 -6.30 -2.14 14.49
N ASN A 167 -7.19 -1.78 13.57
CA ASN A 167 -7.28 -0.42 13.03
C ASN A 167 -8.52 0.34 13.52
N LEU A 168 -9.05 0.00 14.70
CA LEU A 168 -10.27 0.62 15.23
C LEU A 168 -10.15 2.14 15.46
N LYS A 169 -8.92 2.63 15.72
CA LYS A 169 -8.63 4.02 16.08
C LYS A 169 -7.89 4.79 14.99
N ARG A 170 -7.97 4.33 13.74
CA ARG A 170 -7.38 5.03 12.59
C ARG A 170 -8.35 6.06 12.02
#